data_AF-A0A9P0KN20-F1
#
_entry.id   AF-A0A9P0KN20-F1
#
_cell.length_a   1.000
_cell.length_b   1.000
_cell.length_c   1.000
_cell.angle_alpha   90.00
_cell.angle_beta   90.00
_cell.angle_gamma   90.00
#
_symmetry.space_group_name_H-M   'P 1'
#
loop_
_entity.id
_entity.type
_entity.pdbx_description
1 polymer ?
#
loop_
_entity_poly.entity_id
_entity_poly.type
_entity_poly.pdbx_seq_one_letter_code
_entity_poly.pdbx_strand_id
1 'polypeptide(L)'
;MSLLIFVMPKIFAEKADDIKSLFQKNSKKQQDQDDSIPVFEREQIEQAKRIMKPFVLRRLKCDVLQDLPRKTDHIIHVPLASAQKEHYEQLVASYKNINEDGQNSYSGMSIMSDLRKLSNHPLLMRYHYDMDKMTEIAKLLAIDPGYKDTVEQYIIDDLTWMSDFEIHTLCKDFKVFLF
;
A
#
# COMPACT_ATOMS: atom_id res chain seq x y z
N MET A 1 5.59 -2.73 21.86
CA MET A 1 6.35 -2.76 23.13
C MET A 1 7.02 -1.43 23.46
N SER A 2 7.50 -0.68 22.47
CA SER A 2 8.09 0.67 22.65
C SER A 2 7.19 1.64 23.41
N LEU A 3 5.88 1.65 23.16
CA LEU A 3 4.92 2.55 23.84
C LEU A 3 4.83 2.32 25.36
N LEU A 4 4.82 1.07 25.83
CA LEU A 4 4.71 0.77 27.28
C LEU A 4 6.00 1.10 28.03
N ILE A 5 7.15 0.82 27.41
CA ILE A 5 8.46 1.18 27.94
C ILE A 5 8.60 2.71 28.02
N PHE A 6 8.07 3.44 27.03
CA PHE A 6 8.07 4.90 27.05
C PHE A 6 7.16 5.49 28.15
N VAL A 7 5.93 4.97 28.30
CA VAL A 7 4.96 5.51 29.26
C VAL A 7 5.32 5.14 30.71
N MET A 8 5.87 3.96 30.96
CA MET A 8 6.31 3.53 32.30
C MET A 8 7.69 2.84 32.26
N PRO A 9 8.79 3.61 32.10
CA PRO A 9 10.14 3.05 31.96
C PRO A 9 10.57 2.22 33.17
N LYS A 10 10.22 2.66 34.39
CA LYS A 10 10.64 1.99 35.65
C LYS A 10 10.10 0.57 35.81
N ILE A 11 8.95 0.27 35.20
CA ILE A 11 8.28 -1.04 35.35
C ILE A 11 8.67 -1.96 34.20
N PHE A 12 8.88 -1.41 33.01
CA PHE A 12 8.99 -2.18 31.78
C PHE A 12 10.39 -2.20 31.15
N ALA A 13 11.33 -1.35 31.58
CA ALA A 13 12.68 -1.36 31.03
C ALA A 13 13.45 -2.65 31.37
N GLU A 14 13.33 -3.15 32.60
CA GLU A 14 14.05 -4.36 33.03
C GLU A 14 13.44 -5.67 32.51
N LYS A 15 12.13 -5.67 32.20
CA LYS A 15 11.37 -6.84 31.75
C LYS A 15 10.96 -6.75 30.27
N ALA A 16 11.61 -5.86 29.53
CA ALA A 16 11.28 -5.59 28.13
C ALA A 16 11.40 -6.85 27.27
N ASP A 17 12.46 -7.63 27.47
CA ASP A 17 12.76 -8.82 26.67
C ASP A 17 11.85 -10.01 27.02
N ASP A 18 11.54 -10.22 28.29
CA ASP A 18 10.58 -11.24 28.73
C ASP A 18 9.21 -11.00 28.10
N ILE A 19 8.73 -9.75 28.15
CA ILE A 19 7.43 -9.41 27.58
C ILE A 19 7.48 -9.46 26.06
N LYS A 20 8.59 -9.07 25.44
CA LYS A 20 8.80 -9.23 23.99
C LYS A 20 8.74 -10.69 23.56
N SER A 21 9.29 -11.62 24.35
CA SER A 21 9.22 -13.06 24.08
C SER A 21 7.79 -13.62 24.17
N LEU A 22 6.97 -13.09 25.08
CA LEU A 22 5.54 -13.43 25.21
C LEU A 22 4.73 -13.00 23.96
N PHE A 23 5.16 -11.94 23.26
CA PHE A 23 4.46 -11.41 22.07
C PHE A 23 5.10 -11.81 20.72
N GLN A 24 6.31 -12.36 20.71
CA GLN A 24 7.07 -12.65 19.49
C GLN A 24 6.65 -13.91 18.73
N LYS A 25 5.72 -14.72 19.25
CA LYS A 25 5.17 -15.88 18.53
C LYS A 25 3.84 -15.55 17.87
N ASN A 26 3.91 -14.89 16.71
CA ASN A 26 2.76 -14.74 15.80
C ASN A 26 3.12 -14.91 14.31
N SER A 27 4.31 -15.43 13.98
CA SER A 27 4.78 -15.50 12.59
C SER A 27 4.77 -16.90 11.95
N LYS A 28 4.15 -17.91 12.58
CA LYS A 28 3.89 -19.18 11.90
C LYS A 28 2.40 -19.41 11.71
N LYS A 29 1.82 -18.70 10.75
CA LYS A 29 0.64 -19.17 10.01
C LYS A 29 0.92 -19.05 8.51
N GLN A 30 1.53 -20.09 7.97
CA GLN A 30 1.22 -20.58 6.64
C GLN A 30 0.88 -22.05 6.81
N GLN A 31 -0.38 -22.32 7.12
CA GLN A 31 -1.14 -23.39 6.49
C GLN A 31 -2.62 -23.21 6.78
N ASP A 32 -3.38 -23.43 5.73
CA ASP A 32 -4.78 -23.11 5.51
C ASP A 32 -5.76 -23.76 6.50
N GLN A 33 -6.93 -23.11 6.61
CA GLN A 33 -8.22 -23.71 6.96
C GLN A 33 -8.32 -24.43 8.31
N ASP A 34 -8.14 -23.69 9.40
CA ASP A 34 -9.03 -23.86 10.54
C ASP A 34 -9.17 -22.53 11.30
N ASP A 35 -10.40 -22.06 11.50
CA ASP A 35 -10.72 -20.86 12.28
C ASP A 35 -10.40 -21.06 13.78
N SER A 36 -9.90 -22.24 14.17
CA SER A 36 -9.40 -22.50 15.49
C SER A 36 -8.00 -21.89 15.67
N ILE A 37 -7.95 -20.76 16.38
CA ILE A 37 -6.73 -20.34 17.08
C ILE A 37 -6.32 -21.52 17.98
N PRO A 38 -5.11 -22.09 17.82
CA PRO A 38 -4.61 -23.14 18.69
C PRO A 38 -4.84 -22.78 20.17
N VAL A 39 -5.27 -23.73 20.99
CA VAL A 39 -5.62 -23.50 22.41
C VAL A 39 -4.49 -22.77 23.15
N PHE A 40 -3.24 -23.13 22.84
CA PHE A 40 -2.04 -22.48 23.37
C PHE A 40 -1.94 -20.98 23.03
N GLU A 41 -2.28 -20.57 21.81
CA GLU A 41 -2.27 -19.15 21.43
C GLU A 41 -3.38 -18.38 22.17
N ARG A 42 -4.53 -19.01 22.42
CA ARG A 42 -5.62 -18.39 23.20
C ARG A 42 -5.18 -18.11 24.64
N GLU A 43 -4.55 -19.07 25.30
CA GLU A 43 -4.04 -18.91 26.66
C GLU A 43 -2.99 -17.80 26.77
N GLN A 44 -2.08 -17.70 25.79
CA GLN A 44 -1.09 -16.63 25.74
C GLN A 44 -1.74 -15.26 25.54
N ILE A 45 -2.73 -15.16 24.65
CA ILE A 45 -3.50 -13.92 24.43
C ILE A 45 -4.24 -13.51 25.72
N GLU A 46 -4.82 -14.45 26.45
CA GLU A 46 -5.49 -14.16 27.72
C GLU A 46 -4.51 -13.70 28.81
N GLN A 47 -3.36 -14.35 28.92
CA GLN A 47 -2.29 -13.95 29.83
C GLN A 47 -1.81 -12.53 29.51
N ALA A 48 -1.56 -12.22 28.24
CA ALA A 48 -1.20 -10.89 27.79
C ALA A 48 -2.29 -9.85 28.10
N LYS A 49 -3.56 -10.17 27.84
CA LYS A 49 -4.70 -9.30 28.19
C LYS A 49 -4.74 -8.99 29.68
N ARG A 50 -4.48 -9.98 30.54
CA ARG A 50 -4.44 -9.81 32.00
C ARG A 50 -3.32 -8.85 32.42
N ILE A 51 -2.13 -8.98 31.82
CA ILE A 51 -0.99 -8.11 32.08
C ILE A 51 -1.28 -6.67 31.63
N MET A 52 -1.96 -6.48 30.49
CA MET A 52 -2.23 -5.16 29.91
C MET A 52 -3.43 -4.42 30.52
N LYS A 53 -4.40 -5.14 31.11
CA LYS A 53 -5.64 -4.60 31.68
C LYS A 53 -5.47 -3.38 32.61
N PRO A 54 -4.49 -3.32 33.54
CA PRO A 54 -4.32 -2.16 34.41
C PRO A 54 -3.69 -0.94 33.71
N PHE A 55 -3.07 -1.12 32.53
CA PHE A 55 -2.37 -0.05 31.81
C PHE A 55 -3.17 0.52 30.64
N VAL A 56 -4.18 -0.21 30.16
CA VAL A 56 -4.98 0.17 28.99
C VAL A 56 -6.46 0.23 29.36
N LEU A 57 -7.01 1.44 29.35
CA LEU A 57 -8.46 1.62 29.39
C LEU A 57 -9.02 1.60 27.97
N ARG A 58 -9.82 0.58 27.65
CA ARG A 58 -10.50 0.45 26.35
C ARG A 58 -12.01 0.39 26.57
N ARG A 59 -12.76 1.27 25.91
CA ARG A 59 -14.23 1.24 25.81
C ARG A 59 -14.64 1.11 24.35
N LEU A 60 -15.75 0.45 24.08
CA LEU A 60 -16.33 0.34 22.75
C LEU A 60 -17.36 1.44 22.53
N LYS A 61 -17.61 1.81 21.27
CA LYS A 61 -18.62 2.82 20.93
C LYS A 61 -20.02 2.41 21.39
N CYS A 62 -20.31 1.11 21.38
CA CYS A 62 -21.55 0.55 21.92
C CYS A 62 -21.69 0.70 23.44
N ASP A 63 -20.59 0.82 24.19
CA ASP A 63 -20.63 0.96 25.66
C ASP A 63 -20.95 2.41 26.07
N VAL A 64 -20.74 3.38 25.17
CA VAL A 64 -20.79 4.81 25.48
C VAL A 64 -21.87 5.56 24.70
N LEU A 65 -22.20 5.12 23.49
CA LEU A 65 -23.13 5.81 22.60
C LEU A 65 -24.25 4.85 22.17
N GLN A 66 -25.36 4.88 22.90
CA GLN A 66 -26.54 4.04 22.66
C GLN A 66 -27.43 4.57 21.53
N ASP A 67 -27.32 5.86 21.18
CA ASP A 67 -28.14 6.51 20.16
C ASP A 67 -27.64 6.30 18.73
N LEU A 68 -26.52 5.59 18.53
CA LEU A 68 -26.02 5.32 17.19
C LEU A 68 -26.75 4.15 16.51
N PRO A 69 -27.11 4.29 15.23
CA PRO A 69 -27.63 3.17 14.46
C PRO A 69 -26.56 2.07 14.33
N ARG A 70 -27.02 0.83 14.13
CA ARG A 70 -26.14 -0.32 13.94
C ARG A 70 -25.27 -0.11 12.70
N LYS A 71 -23.97 -0.43 12.82
CA LYS A 71 -23.05 -0.46 11.68
C LYS A 71 -23.43 -1.61 10.75
N THR A 72 -23.70 -1.31 9.49
CA THR A 72 -23.93 -2.28 8.42
C THR A 72 -22.78 -2.21 7.43
N ASP A 73 -22.10 -3.33 7.21
CA ASP A 73 -21.03 -3.45 6.22
C ASP A 73 -21.55 -4.25 5.02
N HIS A 74 -21.38 -3.73 3.81
CA HIS A 74 -21.75 -4.40 2.56
C HIS A 74 -20.51 -4.61 1.70
N ILE A 75 -20.27 -5.85 1.27
CA ILE A 75 -19.14 -6.20 0.39
C ILE A 75 -19.70 -6.42 -1.01
N ILE A 76 -19.33 -5.55 -1.94
CA ILE A 76 -19.74 -5.61 -3.35
C ILE A 76 -18.53 -6.03 -4.18
N HIS A 77 -18.69 -7.12 -4.93
CA HIS A 77 -17.66 -7.61 -5.84
C HIS A 77 -17.92 -7.03 -7.22
N VAL A 78 -16.90 -6.40 -7.81
CA VAL A 78 -16.99 -5.74 -9.12
C VAL A 78 -16.01 -6.42 -10.08
N PRO A 79 -16.46 -6.84 -11.29
CA PRO A 79 -15.56 -7.40 -12.29
C PRO A 79 -14.67 -6.32 -12.91
N LEU A 80 -13.45 -6.69 -13.30
CA LEU A 80 -12.56 -5.81 -14.07
C LEU A 80 -13.10 -5.60 -15.49
N ALA A 81 -12.89 -4.41 -16.05
CA ALA A 81 -13.17 -4.15 -17.46
C ALA A 81 -12.24 -4.98 -18.37
N SER A 82 -12.66 -5.30 -19.59
CA SER A 82 -11.90 -6.21 -20.48
C SER A 82 -10.44 -5.76 -20.71
N ALA A 83 -10.22 -4.48 -21.01
CA ALA A 83 -8.87 -3.92 -21.19
C ALA A 83 -8.04 -3.95 -19.89
N GLN A 84 -8.67 -3.61 -18.77
CA GLN A 84 -8.04 -3.64 -17.45
C GLN A 84 -7.63 -5.07 -17.05
N LYS A 85 -8.49 -6.05 -17.37
CA LYS A 85 -8.23 -7.46 -17.12
C LYS A 85 -7.04 -7.98 -17.93
N GLU A 86 -6.96 -7.62 -19.21
CA GLU A 86 -5.83 -8.00 -20.07
C GLU A 86 -4.50 -7.48 -19.50
N HIS A 87 -4.43 -6.19 -19.17
CA HIS A 87 -3.23 -5.61 -18.54
C HIS A 87 -2.92 -6.24 -17.18
N TYR A 88 -3.95 -6.62 -16.42
CA TYR A 88 -3.78 -7.24 -15.11
C TYR A 88 -3.18 -8.64 -15.23
N GLU A 89 -3.66 -9.43 -16.19
CA GLU A 89 -3.14 -10.77 -16.48
C GLU A 89 -1.70 -10.71 -17.02
N GLN A 90 -1.40 -9.75 -17.91
CA GLN A 90 -0.04 -9.50 -18.40
C GLN A 90 0.93 -9.16 -17.25
N LEU A 91 0.50 -8.29 -16.33
CA LEU A 91 1.30 -7.89 -15.18
C LEU A 91 1.51 -9.07 -14.21
N VAL A 92 0.49 -9.88 -13.97
CA VAL A 92 0.63 -11.11 -13.17
C VAL A 92 1.59 -12.10 -13.83
N ALA A 93 1.54 -12.25 -15.15
CA ALA A 93 2.44 -13.14 -15.89
C ALA A 93 3.90 -12.68 -15.82
N SER A 94 4.17 -11.37 -15.98
CA SER A 94 5.52 -10.84 -15.86
C SER A 94 6.11 -11.09 -14.47
N TYR A 95 5.30 -10.96 -13.41
CA TYR A 95 5.74 -11.24 -12.05
C TYR A 95 5.99 -12.73 -11.77
N LYS A 96 5.22 -13.63 -12.39
CA LYS A 96 5.48 -15.07 -12.28
C LYS A 96 6.85 -15.42 -12.86
N ASN A 97 7.15 -14.91 -14.04
CA ASN A 97 8.42 -15.15 -14.72
C ASN A 97 9.62 -14.59 -13.92
N ILE A 98 9.47 -13.38 -13.34
CA ILE A 98 10.53 -12.76 -12.51
C ILE A 98 10.88 -13.61 -11.28
N ASN A 99 9.90 -14.27 -10.67
CA ASN A 99 10.13 -15.13 -9.51
C ASN A 99 10.84 -16.45 -9.86
N GLU A 100 10.67 -16.95 -11.09
CA GLU A 100 11.32 -18.19 -11.56
C GLU A 100 12.82 -17.99 -11.86
N ASP A 101 13.19 -16.80 -12.34
CA ASP A 101 14.58 -16.48 -12.71
C ASP A 101 15.51 -16.22 -11.51
N GLY A 102 14.99 -16.17 -10.27
CA GLY A 102 15.76 -16.15 -9.02
C GLY A 102 16.74 -14.98 -8.83
N GLN A 103 16.78 -14.03 -9.77
CA GLN A 103 17.85 -13.04 -9.93
C GLN A 103 17.43 -11.60 -9.61
N ASN A 104 16.19 -11.30 -9.19
CA ASN A 104 15.79 -9.90 -9.06
C ASN A 104 15.12 -9.47 -7.74
N SER A 105 15.63 -8.33 -7.28
CA SER A 105 15.36 -7.56 -6.07
C SER A 105 14.07 -6.74 -6.13
N TYR A 106 13.08 -7.15 -6.94
CA TYR A 106 11.79 -6.47 -6.94
C TYR A 106 11.04 -6.84 -5.66
N SER A 107 10.97 -5.89 -4.73
CA SER A 107 10.20 -6.04 -3.50
C SER A 107 8.75 -6.35 -3.86
N GLY A 108 8.18 -7.44 -3.33
CA GLY A 108 6.76 -7.79 -3.53
C GLY A 108 5.79 -6.66 -3.15
N MET A 109 6.25 -5.66 -2.39
CA MET A 109 5.51 -4.43 -2.11
C MET A 109 5.28 -3.56 -3.35
N SER A 110 6.25 -3.49 -4.27
CA SER A 110 6.12 -2.75 -5.53
C SER A 110 5.05 -3.39 -6.41
N ILE A 111 5.10 -4.71 -6.53
CA ILE A 111 4.16 -5.53 -7.30
C ILE A 111 2.71 -5.30 -6.83
N MET A 112 2.50 -5.40 -5.52
CA MET A 112 1.17 -5.19 -4.94
C MET A 112 0.66 -3.76 -5.13
N SER A 113 1.56 -2.79 -5.20
CA SER A 113 1.19 -1.40 -5.46
C SER A 113 0.69 -1.21 -6.89
N ASP A 114 1.34 -1.83 -7.87
CA ASP A 114 0.95 -1.74 -9.28
C ASP A 114 -0.36 -2.49 -9.57
N LEU A 115 -0.54 -3.68 -8.98
CA LEU A 115 -1.82 -4.41 -9.07
C LEU A 115 -2.98 -3.61 -8.46
N ARG A 116 -2.74 -2.88 -7.36
CA ARG A 116 -3.75 -1.98 -6.75
C ARG A 116 -4.07 -0.79 -7.65
N LYS A 117 -3.05 -0.14 -8.24
CA LYS A 117 -3.26 0.97 -9.19
C LYS A 117 -4.12 0.50 -10.35
N LEU A 118 -3.75 -0.62 -10.96
CA LEU A 118 -4.46 -1.16 -12.10
C LEU A 118 -5.88 -1.59 -11.75
N SER A 119 -6.13 -2.16 -10.56
CA SER A 119 -7.47 -2.52 -10.09
C SER A 119 -8.37 -1.31 -9.84
N ASN A 120 -7.80 -0.18 -9.43
CA ASN A 120 -8.56 1.06 -9.21
C ASN A 120 -8.89 1.76 -10.54
N HIS A 121 -7.87 2.04 -11.37
CA HIS A 121 -8.06 2.70 -12.65
C HIS A 121 -6.87 2.49 -13.62
N PRO A 122 -7.10 2.17 -14.91
CA PRO A 122 -6.02 1.95 -15.88
C PRO A 122 -5.07 3.15 -16.07
N LEU A 123 -5.57 4.40 -16.00
CA LEU A 123 -4.76 5.62 -16.16
C LEU A 123 -3.74 5.89 -15.04
N LEU A 124 -3.78 5.13 -13.94
CA LEU A 124 -2.76 5.21 -12.89
C LEU A 124 -1.47 4.47 -13.27
N MET A 125 -1.52 3.70 -14.35
CA MET A 125 -0.38 3.06 -14.99
C MET A 125 -0.04 3.81 -16.28
N ARG A 126 1.13 3.51 -16.83
CA ARG A 126 1.64 4.14 -18.04
C ARG A 126 1.40 3.23 -19.25
N TYR A 127 0.40 3.56 -20.08
CA TYR A 127 0.03 2.81 -21.28
C TYR A 127 -0.09 3.68 -22.54
N HIS A 128 -0.40 4.97 -22.41
CA HIS A 128 -0.69 5.86 -23.54
C HIS A 128 0.46 6.80 -23.92
N TYR A 129 1.33 7.14 -22.95
CA TYR A 129 2.46 8.05 -23.14
C TYR A 129 3.79 7.29 -23.33
N ASP A 130 4.09 6.96 -24.59
CA ASP A 130 5.36 6.37 -25.00
C ASP A 130 6.54 7.34 -24.85
N MET A 131 7.77 6.82 -24.85
CA MET A 131 8.99 7.63 -24.73
C MET A 131 9.10 8.72 -25.82
N ASP A 132 8.63 8.44 -27.03
CA ASP A 132 8.64 9.41 -28.13
C ASP A 132 7.73 10.60 -27.82
N LYS A 133 6.49 10.33 -27.37
CA LYS A 133 5.54 11.38 -26.96
C LYS A 133 6.05 12.15 -25.75
N MET A 134 6.71 11.50 -24.78
CA MET A 134 7.31 12.20 -23.65
C MET A 134 8.43 13.13 -24.07
N THR A 135 9.23 12.74 -25.06
CA THR A 135 10.30 13.59 -25.59
C THR A 135 9.72 14.83 -26.27
N GLU A 136 8.60 14.67 -27.00
CA GLU A 136 7.86 15.81 -27.56
C GLU A 136 7.26 16.72 -26.47
N ILE A 137 6.61 16.14 -25.47
CA ILE A 137 6.04 16.87 -24.33
C ILE A 137 7.14 17.61 -23.56
N ALA A 138 8.29 16.97 -23.32
CA ALA A 138 9.42 17.57 -22.62
C ALA A 138 10.00 18.76 -23.40
N LYS A 139 10.13 18.66 -24.72
CA LYS A 139 10.57 19.78 -25.57
C LYS A 139 9.61 20.96 -25.51
N LEU A 140 8.31 20.70 -25.53
CA LEU A 140 7.30 21.75 -25.45
C LEU A 140 7.25 22.41 -24.07
N LEU A 141 7.34 21.61 -23.00
CA LEU A 141 7.43 22.11 -21.63
C LEU A 141 8.70 22.93 -21.38
N ALA A 142 9.83 22.55 -21.98
CA ALA A 142 11.09 23.29 -21.86
C ALA A 142 11.04 24.70 -22.49
N ILE A 143 10.11 24.94 -23.41
CA ILE A 143 9.91 26.25 -24.06
C ILE A 143 9.02 27.16 -23.20
N ASP A 144 8.12 26.59 -22.39
CA ASP A 144 7.15 27.37 -21.62
C ASP A 144 7.80 28.11 -20.44
N PRO A 145 7.64 29.44 -20.33
CA PRO A 145 8.29 30.26 -19.29
C PRO A 145 7.78 29.99 -17.86
N GLY A 146 6.71 29.20 -17.72
CA GLY A 146 6.14 28.77 -16.43
C GLY A 146 6.75 27.49 -15.87
N TYR A 147 7.42 26.67 -16.70
CA TYR A 147 8.05 25.42 -16.28
C TYR A 147 9.53 25.71 -16.00
N LYS A 148 9.83 26.02 -14.74
CA LYS A 148 11.09 26.66 -14.32
C LYS A 148 12.31 25.77 -14.61
N ASP A 149 13.29 26.33 -15.33
CA ASP A 149 14.70 25.90 -15.46
C ASP A 149 14.93 24.39 -15.61
N THR A 150 14.62 23.81 -16.77
CA THR A 150 14.74 22.36 -16.96
C THR A 150 15.45 21.99 -18.26
N VAL A 151 16.60 21.32 -18.11
CA VAL A 151 17.21 20.53 -19.18
C VAL A 151 16.18 19.49 -19.62
N GLU A 152 15.99 19.30 -20.93
CA GLU A 152 15.02 18.33 -21.50
C GLU A 152 15.11 16.96 -20.81
N GLN A 153 16.32 16.54 -20.47
CA GLN A 153 16.60 15.26 -19.81
C GLN A 153 16.00 15.15 -18.40
N TYR A 154 16.01 16.21 -17.60
CA TYR A 154 15.39 16.18 -16.27
C TYR A 154 13.86 16.15 -16.36
N ILE A 155 13.27 16.81 -17.37
CA ILE A 155 11.82 16.71 -17.60
C ILE A 155 11.44 15.29 -17.99
N ILE A 156 12.23 14.63 -18.84
CA ILE A 156 11.99 13.24 -19.23
C ILE A 156 12.13 12.30 -18.02
N ASP A 157 13.13 12.53 -17.17
CA ASP A 157 13.30 11.76 -15.94
C ASP A 157 12.09 11.93 -15.02
N ASP A 158 11.61 13.15 -14.81
CA ASP A 158 10.42 13.45 -14.00
C ASP A 158 9.16 12.80 -14.58
N LEU A 159 8.93 12.96 -15.89
CA LEU A 159 7.80 12.34 -16.60
C LEU A 159 7.82 10.81 -16.52
N THR A 160 9.00 10.21 -16.40
CA THR A 160 9.15 8.75 -16.28
C THR A 160 8.54 8.22 -14.98
N TRP A 161 8.51 9.03 -13.92
CA TRP A 161 7.91 8.67 -12.64
C TRP A 161 6.40 8.97 -12.54
N MET A 162 5.83 9.66 -13.53
CA MET A 162 4.43 10.09 -13.54
C MET A 162 3.51 9.04 -14.20
N SER A 163 2.26 8.99 -13.75
CA SER A 163 1.19 8.20 -14.36
C SER A 163 0.61 8.89 -15.60
N ASP A 164 -0.09 8.14 -16.46
CA ASP A 164 -0.75 8.70 -17.64
C ASP A 164 -1.72 9.83 -17.27
N PHE A 165 -2.43 9.70 -16.15
CA PHE A 165 -3.33 10.74 -15.66
C PHE A 165 -2.61 12.04 -15.30
N GLU A 166 -1.46 11.94 -14.64
CA GLU A 166 -0.67 13.10 -14.23
C GLU A 166 -0.03 13.78 -15.44
N ILE A 167 0.51 13.00 -16.37
CA ILE A 167 1.06 13.53 -17.63
C ILE A 167 -0.05 14.23 -18.43
N HIS A 168 -1.24 13.63 -18.52
CA HIS A 168 -2.38 14.24 -19.19
C HIS A 168 -2.82 15.56 -18.54
N THR A 169 -2.85 15.61 -17.21
CA THR A 169 -3.20 16.82 -16.46
C THR A 169 -2.14 17.91 -16.69
N LEU A 170 -0.87 17.54 -16.67
CA LEU A 170 0.24 18.44 -17.00
C LEU A 170 0.09 19.04 -18.40
N CYS A 171 -0.22 18.21 -19.40
CA CYS A 171 -0.45 18.69 -20.76
C CYS A 171 -1.62 19.69 -20.85
N LYS A 172 -2.67 19.53 -20.04
CA LYS A 172 -3.79 20.46 -19.98
C LYS A 172 -3.41 21.79 -19.33
N ASP A 173 -2.71 21.74 -18.21
CA ASP A 173 -2.35 22.93 -17.43
C ASP A 173 -1.39 23.84 -18.20
N PHE A 174 -0.45 23.25 -18.93
CA PHE A 174 0.53 23.99 -19.74
C PHE A 174 0.09 24.18 -21.20
N LYS A 175 -1.13 23.75 -21.58
CA LYS A 175 -1.65 23.80 -22.98
C LYS A 175 -0.69 23.19 -24.01
N VAL A 176 0.15 22.26 -23.58
CA VAL A 176 1.20 21.64 -24.39
C VAL A 176 0.61 20.67 -25.43
N PHE A 177 -0.61 20.14 -25.19
CA PHE A 177 -1.40 19.43 -26.19
C PHE A 177 -2.91 19.69 -25.99
N LEU A 178 -3.58 20.18 -27.03
CA LEU A 178 -5.04 20.22 -27.14
C LEU A 178 -5.50 18.98 -27.93
N PHE A 179 -5.95 17.95 -27.22
CA PHE A 179 -6.88 16.96 -27.78
C PHE A 179 -8.26 17.17 -27.18
#